data_AF-A0A4Q5U4B8-F1
#
_entry.id   AF-A0A4Q5U4B8-F1
#
_cell.length_a   1.000
_cell.length_b   1.000
_cell.length_c   1.000
_cell.angle_alpha   90.00
_cell.angle_beta   90.00
_cell.angle_gamma   90.00
#
_symmetry.space_group_name_H-M   'P 1'
#
loop_
_entity.id
_entity.type
_entity.pdbx_description
1 polymer ?
#
loop_
_entity_poly.entity_id
_entity_poly.type
_entity_poly.pdbx_seq_one_letter_code
_entity_poly.pdbx_strand_id
1 'polypeptide(L)'
;MNWLTRRLGCSGRGRLRLLESLRGQLAPAGNHESLQTGLGHSELCRFAQQYRLHEIATAIPHRGDVEDLMVIAWFGSAIADLGCYDSGEKRDRILQEGALFNLAVALFDTVMDEMPAHRDQLKLSVNIPLIRGRLWNPLNPDTRLTSRDPAITHIAALFDALFVSLGSRVEGNSRGRELSEIISLFSAMYNGGSNGERDPFRTKVLPVLFLGRLNYSFRNYVLMEDFYCQLGKFIQLYDDWLDMARDALQGKPNYFLNHWTHTTLLDKPLFYLSFGVRLLGGSLFHRHTTRTVTRAMNDAIEASRFADPLAYQRNLSLCSKFVLS
;
A
#
# COMPACT_ATOMS: atom_id res chain seq x y z
N MET A 1 9.14 12.55 -8.67
CA MET A 1 10.25 12.96 -7.73
C MET A 1 9.87 14.13 -6.81
N ASN A 2 9.18 15.17 -7.28
CA ASN A 2 8.76 16.34 -6.47
C ASN A 2 7.71 16.04 -5.39
N TRP A 3 6.89 15.00 -5.53
CA TRP A 3 5.87 14.62 -4.53
C TRP A 3 6.48 14.06 -3.23
N LEU A 4 7.46 13.17 -3.34
CA LEU A 4 8.26 12.66 -2.21
C LEU A 4 9.04 13.81 -1.54
N THR A 5 9.69 14.67 -2.32
CA THR A 5 10.46 15.80 -1.78
C THR A 5 9.61 16.82 -1.03
N ARG A 6 8.33 17.02 -1.41
CA ARG A 6 7.38 17.89 -0.70
C ARG A 6 6.86 17.29 0.62
N ARG A 7 6.74 15.97 0.74
CA ARG A 7 6.40 15.30 2.00
C ARG A 7 7.59 15.22 2.97
N LEU A 8 8.81 15.13 2.46
CA LEU A 8 10.05 14.89 3.23
C LEU A 8 10.67 16.14 3.88
N GLY A 9 9.92 16.95 4.62
CA GLY A 9 10.45 18.09 5.40
C GLY A 9 11.55 17.76 6.43
N CYS A 10 12.13 16.56 6.41
CA CYS A 10 13.23 16.07 7.25
C CYS A 10 14.25 15.26 6.41
N SER A 11 14.81 15.86 5.37
CA SER A 11 15.80 15.23 4.48
C SER A 11 17.20 15.13 5.11
N GLY A 12 17.78 13.93 5.18
CA GLY A 12 19.24 13.75 5.23
C GLY A 12 19.73 12.71 6.25
N ARG A 13 19.90 13.10 7.52
CA ARG A 13 20.68 12.29 8.49
C ARG A 13 19.97 11.03 9.00
N GLY A 14 18.64 11.05 9.14
CA GLY A 14 17.87 9.87 9.57
C GLY A 14 17.87 8.76 8.51
N ARG A 15 17.67 9.14 7.24
CA ARG A 15 17.74 8.25 6.08
C ARG A 15 19.13 7.65 5.91
N LEU A 16 20.20 8.45 6.09
CA LEU A 16 21.58 7.96 6.05
C LEU A 16 21.89 6.94 7.16
N ARG A 17 21.39 7.14 8.38
CA ARG A 17 21.58 6.16 9.47
C ARG A 17 20.78 4.88 9.27
N LEU A 18 19.57 4.99 8.71
CA LEU A 18 18.78 3.84 8.30
C LEU A 18 19.55 3.06 7.21
N LEU A 19 20.01 3.75 6.16
CA LEU A 19 20.85 3.20 5.10
C LEU A 19 22.10 2.50 5.67
N GLU A 20 22.85 3.16 6.55
CA GLU A 20 24.05 2.62 7.19
C GLU A 20 23.75 1.38 8.04
N SER A 21 22.70 1.42 8.85
CA SER A 21 22.26 0.29 9.69
C SER A 21 21.80 -0.90 8.87
N LEU A 22 21.26 -0.67 7.67
CA LEU A 22 20.69 -1.70 6.81
C LEU A 22 21.67 -2.19 5.74
N ARG A 23 22.73 -1.43 5.45
CA ARG A 23 23.70 -1.75 4.39
C ARG A 23 24.32 -3.13 4.56
N GLY A 24 24.61 -3.56 5.79
CA GLY A 24 25.14 -4.89 6.07
C GLY A 24 24.15 -6.03 5.77
N GLN A 25 22.86 -5.80 5.98
CA GLN A 25 21.81 -6.80 5.74
C GLN A 25 21.31 -6.81 4.29
N LEU A 26 21.35 -5.66 3.62
CA LEU A 26 20.98 -5.49 2.21
C LEU A 26 22.15 -5.72 1.25
N ALA A 27 23.38 -5.83 1.74
CA ALA A 27 24.56 -6.15 0.91
C ALA A 27 24.40 -7.42 0.05
N PRO A 28 23.77 -8.52 0.52
CA PRO A 28 23.47 -9.69 -0.31
C PRO A 28 22.52 -9.36 -1.47
N ALA A 29 21.60 -8.40 -1.30
CA ALA A 29 20.63 -8.00 -2.32
C ALA A 29 21.29 -7.37 -3.55
N GLY A 30 22.45 -6.71 -3.39
CA GLY A 30 23.24 -6.16 -4.49
C GLY A 30 23.78 -7.21 -5.47
N ASN A 31 23.86 -8.48 -5.04
CA ASN A 31 24.19 -9.60 -5.93
C ASN A 31 22.95 -10.25 -6.57
N HIS A 32 21.75 -9.81 -6.20
CA HIS A 32 20.46 -10.37 -6.63
C HIS A 32 19.71 -9.45 -7.62
N GLU A 33 20.39 -8.50 -8.28
CA GLU A 33 19.82 -7.69 -9.37
C GLU A 33 19.20 -8.53 -10.50
N SER A 34 19.50 -9.84 -10.57
CA SER A 34 18.89 -10.78 -11.50
C SER A 34 17.45 -11.19 -11.18
N LEU A 35 16.94 -10.96 -9.96
CA LEU A 35 15.55 -11.30 -9.59
C LEU A 35 14.64 -10.10 -9.82
N GLN A 36 13.95 -10.11 -10.97
CA GLN A 36 12.95 -9.11 -11.30
C GLN A 36 11.76 -9.22 -10.32
N THR A 37 11.62 -8.23 -9.43
CA THR A 37 10.47 -8.08 -8.53
C THR A 37 9.44 -7.12 -9.11
N GLY A 38 8.18 -7.57 -9.18
CA GLY A 38 7.06 -6.79 -9.71
C GLY A 38 7.12 -6.60 -11.23
N LEU A 39 6.27 -5.70 -11.74
CA LEU A 39 6.23 -5.33 -13.16
C LEU A 39 7.52 -4.60 -13.57
N GLY A 40 8.09 -5.00 -14.70
CA GLY A 40 9.18 -4.28 -15.35
C GLY A 40 8.72 -2.95 -15.94
N HIS A 41 9.66 -2.09 -16.33
CA HIS A 41 9.35 -0.76 -16.85
C HIS A 41 8.46 -0.79 -18.11
N SER A 42 8.76 -1.65 -19.08
CA SER A 42 7.95 -1.81 -20.30
C SER A 42 6.53 -2.32 -20.00
N GLU A 43 6.37 -3.13 -18.96
CA GLU A 43 5.08 -3.65 -18.49
C GLU A 43 4.28 -2.56 -17.79
N LEU A 44 4.93 -1.72 -16.99
CA LEU A 44 4.31 -0.53 -16.39
C LEU A 44 3.88 0.48 -17.46
N CYS A 45 4.65 0.68 -18.53
CA CYS A 45 4.24 1.54 -19.64
C CYS A 45 2.98 1.00 -20.34
N ARG A 46 2.92 -0.32 -20.59
CA ARG A 46 1.71 -0.96 -21.13
C ARG A 46 0.52 -0.83 -20.18
N PHE A 47 0.74 -1.07 -18.89
CA PHE A 47 -0.26 -0.85 -17.83
C PHE A 47 -0.76 0.60 -17.85
N ALA A 48 0.14 1.57 -17.98
CA ALA A 48 -0.19 2.98 -17.99
C ALA A 48 -1.10 3.36 -19.15
N GLN A 49 -0.85 2.79 -20.33
CA GLN A 49 -1.68 2.96 -21.53
C GLN A 49 -3.03 2.26 -21.38
N GLN A 50 -3.02 0.98 -21.00
CA GLN A 50 -4.21 0.15 -20.85
C GLN A 50 -5.24 0.77 -19.90
N TYR A 51 -4.77 1.32 -18.78
CA TYR A 51 -5.63 1.92 -17.76
C TYR A 51 -5.68 3.45 -17.81
N ARG A 52 -5.18 4.05 -18.90
CA ARG A 52 -5.29 5.48 -19.22
C ARG A 52 -4.81 6.39 -18.07
N LEU A 53 -3.65 6.08 -17.47
CA LEU A 53 -3.16 6.79 -16.28
C LEU A 53 -2.97 8.30 -16.50
N HIS A 54 -2.73 8.75 -17.73
CA HIS A 54 -2.69 10.18 -18.08
C HIS A 54 -4.01 10.89 -17.77
N GLU A 55 -5.14 10.24 -18.06
CA GLU A 55 -6.46 10.80 -17.78
C GLU A 55 -6.77 10.77 -16.29
N ILE A 56 -6.34 9.73 -15.60
CA ILE A 56 -6.45 9.65 -14.13
C ILE A 56 -5.67 10.79 -13.47
N ALA A 57 -4.43 11.02 -13.88
CA ALA A 57 -3.60 12.10 -13.37
C ALA A 57 -4.24 13.49 -13.62
N THR A 58 -4.93 13.65 -14.76
CA THR A 58 -5.67 14.88 -15.08
C THR A 58 -6.92 15.03 -14.21
N ALA A 59 -7.65 13.95 -13.98
CA ALA A 59 -8.91 13.95 -13.22
C ALA A 59 -8.71 14.05 -11.70
N ILE A 60 -7.56 13.59 -11.18
CA ILE A 60 -7.22 13.53 -9.76
C ILE A 60 -5.87 14.25 -9.55
N PRO A 61 -5.84 15.59 -9.66
CA PRO A 61 -4.59 16.35 -9.83
C PRO A 61 -3.67 16.34 -8.60
N HIS A 62 -4.19 15.98 -7.42
CA HIS A 62 -3.39 15.98 -6.19
C HIS A 62 -2.52 14.73 -6.01
N ARG A 63 -2.78 13.65 -6.76
CA ARG A 63 -2.06 12.38 -6.59
C ARG A 63 -0.67 12.38 -7.22
N GLY A 64 -0.46 13.16 -8.28
CA GLY A 64 0.78 13.20 -9.04
C GLY A 64 0.56 13.01 -10.54
N ASP A 65 1.68 12.93 -11.27
CA ASP A 65 1.65 12.66 -12.71
C ASP A 65 1.62 11.14 -13.00
N VAL A 66 1.70 10.78 -14.29
CA VAL A 66 1.67 9.38 -14.75
C VAL A 66 2.82 8.57 -14.15
N GLU A 67 4.00 9.16 -13.98
CA GLU A 67 5.16 8.47 -13.40
C GLU A 67 4.91 8.16 -11.93
N ASP A 68 4.37 9.12 -11.18
CA ASP A 68 3.99 8.89 -9.77
C ASP A 68 2.92 7.78 -9.66
N LEU A 69 1.93 7.75 -10.56
CA LEU A 69 0.92 6.66 -10.60
C LEU A 69 1.52 5.30 -10.97
N MET A 70 2.49 5.26 -11.89
CA MET A 70 3.22 4.03 -12.24
C MET A 70 4.06 3.51 -11.07
N VAL A 71 4.66 4.39 -10.27
CA VAL A 71 5.40 3.99 -9.06
C VAL A 71 4.45 3.34 -8.05
N ILE A 72 3.26 3.91 -7.85
CA ILE A 72 2.23 3.32 -6.98
C ILE A 72 1.83 1.92 -7.49
N ALA A 73 1.53 1.80 -8.79
CA ALA A 73 1.22 0.52 -9.41
C ALA A 73 2.37 -0.50 -9.24
N TRP A 74 3.62 -0.05 -9.41
CA TRP A 74 4.79 -0.90 -9.24
C TRP A 74 4.88 -1.49 -7.83
N PHE A 75 4.71 -0.69 -6.77
CA PHE A 75 4.75 -1.19 -5.39
C PHE A 75 3.68 -2.27 -5.15
N GLY A 76 2.47 -2.08 -5.68
CA GLY A 76 1.41 -3.08 -5.59
C GLY A 76 1.81 -4.40 -6.24
N SER A 77 2.34 -4.34 -7.47
CA SER A 77 2.83 -5.52 -8.17
C SER A 77 3.99 -6.18 -7.45
N ALA A 78 4.93 -5.41 -6.89
CA ALA A 78 6.12 -5.91 -6.24
C ALA A 78 5.78 -6.66 -4.95
N ILE A 79 4.81 -6.16 -4.16
CA ILE A 79 4.33 -6.83 -2.95
C ILE A 79 3.59 -8.13 -3.32
N ALA A 80 2.72 -8.11 -4.33
CA ALA A 80 2.02 -9.31 -4.79
C ALA A 80 2.99 -10.40 -5.31
N ASP A 81 4.15 -9.98 -5.84
CA ASP A 81 5.19 -10.87 -6.34
C ASP A 81 5.99 -11.57 -5.24
N LEU A 82 6.05 -11.03 -4.02
CA LEU A 82 7.00 -11.49 -2.99
C LEU A 82 6.89 -13.00 -2.76
N GLY A 83 5.68 -13.50 -2.54
CA GLY A 83 5.43 -14.93 -2.37
C GLY A 83 5.00 -15.67 -3.65
N CYS A 84 5.05 -15.05 -4.83
CA CYS A 84 4.50 -15.62 -6.07
C CYS A 84 5.43 -16.65 -6.71
N TYR A 85 4.99 -17.91 -6.74
CA TYR A 85 5.72 -19.04 -7.35
C TYR A 85 5.31 -19.35 -8.78
N ASP A 86 4.18 -18.78 -9.22
CA ASP A 86 3.72 -18.93 -10.60
C ASP A 86 4.73 -18.30 -11.57
N SER A 87 4.68 -18.74 -12.82
CA SER A 87 5.46 -18.18 -13.91
C SER A 87 4.59 -17.95 -15.14
N GLY A 88 5.09 -17.14 -16.09
CA GLY A 88 4.36 -16.76 -17.29
C GLY A 88 3.04 -16.04 -16.98
N GLU A 89 2.01 -16.36 -17.75
CA GLU A 89 0.73 -15.62 -17.74
C GLU A 89 0.05 -15.56 -16.36
N LYS A 90 0.17 -16.62 -15.55
CA LYS A 90 -0.42 -16.63 -14.20
C LYS A 90 0.22 -15.61 -13.29
N ARG A 91 1.56 -15.53 -13.31
CA ARG A 91 2.31 -14.52 -12.55
C ARG A 91 1.96 -13.13 -13.06
N ASP A 92 1.97 -12.92 -14.38
CA ASP A 92 1.68 -11.61 -14.97
C ASP A 92 0.30 -11.09 -14.56
N ARG A 93 -0.71 -11.97 -14.51
CA ARG A 93 -2.04 -11.61 -13.99
C ARG A 93 -2.00 -11.19 -12.52
N ILE A 94 -1.32 -11.93 -11.64
CA ILE A 94 -1.18 -11.58 -10.22
C ILE A 94 -0.48 -10.23 -10.05
N LEU A 95 0.55 -9.95 -10.85
CA LEU A 95 1.26 -8.67 -10.82
C LEU A 95 0.38 -7.51 -11.26
N GLN A 96 -0.41 -7.71 -12.32
CA GLN A 96 -1.38 -6.71 -12.78
C GLN A 96 -2.50 -6.48 -11.76
N GLU A 97 -3.02 -7.52 -11.13
CA GLU A 97 -3.99 -7.42 -10.03
C GLU A 97 -3.41 -6.63 -8.86
N GLY A 98 -2.16 -6.91 -8.47
CA GLY A 98 -1.48 -6.15 -7.42
C GLY A 98 -1.30 -4.67 -7.76
N ALA A 99 -0.91 -4.37 -9.01
CA ALA A 99 -0.79 -3.02 -9.52
C ALA A 99 -2.12 -2.26 -9.53
N LEU A 100 -3.18 -2.91 -10.03
CA LEU A 100 -4.55 -2.37 -10.05
C LEU A 100 -5.03 -2.06 -8.65
N PHE A 101 -4.92 -3.03 -7.73
CA PHE A 101 -5.38 -2.87 -6.36
C PHE A 101 -4.70 -1.70 -5.66
N ASN A 102 -3.37 -1.65 -5.67
CA ASN A 102 -2.63 -0.62 -4.94
C ASN A 102 -2.90 0.78 -5.52
N LEU A 103 -2.99 0.90 -6.84
CA LEU A 103 -3.35 2.16 -7.48
C LEU A 103 -4.79 2.58 -7.17
N ALA A 104 -5.75 1.64 -7.26
CA ALA A 104 -7.16 1.94 -7.02
C ALA A 104 -7.40 2.39 -5.57
N VAL A 105 -6.79 1.71 -4.59
CA VAL A 105 -6.86 2.10 -3.17
C VAL A 105 -6.19 3.46 -2.93
N ALA A 106 -5.01 3.69 -3.50
CA ALA A 106 -4.32 4.98 -3.40
C ALA A 106 -5.17 6.15 -3.93
N LEU A 107 -5.88 5.96 -5.04
CA LEU A 107 -6.77 6.96 -5.61
C LEU A 107 -8.06 7.11 -4.80
N PHE A 108 -8.61 6.00 -4.30
CA PHE A 108 -9.75 5.99 -3.38
C PHE A 108 -9.46 6.86 -2.16
N ASP A 109 -8.31 6.67 -1.52
CA ASP A 109 -7.88 7.44 -0.35
C ASP A 109 -7.71 8.93 -0.69
N THR A 110 -7.11 9.26 -1.83
CA THR A 110 -6.98 10.65 -2.27
C THR A 110 -8.35 11.32 -2.45
N VAL A 111 -9.32 10.64 -3.07
CA VAL A 111 -10.67 11.19 -3.18
C VAL A 111 -11.32 11.34 -1.80
N MET A 112 -11.18 10.33 -0.95
CA MET A 112 -11.75 10.33 0.39
C MET A 112 -11.16 11.44 1.26
N ASP A 113 -9.88 11.74 1.15
CA ASP A 113 -9.24 12.78 1.97
C ASP A 113 -9.39 14.18 1.37
N GLU A 114 -9.24 14.31 0.05
CA GLU A 114 -8.94 15.59 -0.59
C GLU A 114 -10.05 16.09 -1.52
N MET A 115 -11.04 15.24 -1.85
CA MET A 115 -12.11 15.58 -2.80
C MET A 115 -13.52 15.34 -2.23
N PRO A 116 -13.97 16.12 -1.21
CA PRO A 116 -15.23 15.88 -0.50
C PRO A 116 -16.47 15.76 -1.39
N ALA A 117 -16.54 16.53 -2.47
CA ALA A 117 -17.67 16.54 -3.40
C ALA A 117 -17.89 15.20 -4.13
N HIS A 118 -16.86 14.34 -4.19
CA HIS A 118 -16.90 13.08 -4.95
C HIS A 118 -17.01 11.84 -4.06
N ARG A 119 -16.97 12.01 -2.72
CA ARG A 119 -16.92 10.90 -1.74
C ARG A 119 -18.13 9.98 -1.84
N ASP A 120 -19.34 10.54 -1.89
CA ASP A 120 -20.57 9.74 -1.90
C ASP A 120 -20.68 8.93 -3.20
N GLN A 121 -20.34 9.56 -4.32
CA GLN A 121 -20.34 8.87 -5.60
C GLN A 121 -19.29 7.76 -5.66
N LEU A 122 -18.10 7.97 -5.08
CA LEU A 122 -17.09 6.92 -4.94
C LEU A 122 -17.60 5.74 -4.10
N LYS A 123 -18.19 6.00 -2.93
CA LYS A 123 -18.77 4.97 -2.07
C LYS A 123 -19.89 4.20 -2.76
N LEU A 124 -20.74 4.88 -3.53
CA LEU A 124 -21.80 4.24 -4.31
C LEU A 124 -21.22 3.35 -5.42
N SER A 125 -20.17 3.82 -6.10
CA SER A 125 -19.57 3.12 -7.25
C SER A 125 -18.72 1.91 -6.84
N VAL A 126 -18.17 1.92 -5.61
CA VAL A 126 -17.24 0.91 -5.08
C VAL A 126 -17.70 0.45 -3.69
N ASN A 127 -18.88 -0.17 -3.61
CA ASN A 127 -19.42 -0.71 -2.36
C ASN A 127 -19.29 -2.25 -2.26
N ILE A 128 -19.33 -2.76 -1.03
CA ILE A 128 -19.16 -4.19 -0.73
C ILE A 128 -20.16 -5.11 -1.47
N PRO A 129 -21.47 -4.82 -1.51
CA PRO A 129 -22.41 -5.60 -2.32
C PRO A 129 -22.04 -5.70 -3.81
N LEU A 130 -21.66 -4.59 -4.46
CA LEU A 130 -21.25 -4.59 -5.86
C LEU A 130 -19.97 -5.38 -6.08
N ILE A 131 -18.96 -5.19 -5.22
CA ILE A 131 -17.69 -5.92 -5.29
C ILE A 131 -17.91 -7.42 -5.15
N ARG A 132 -18.75 -7.84 -4.18
CA ARG A 132 -19.16 -9.23 -4.04
C ARG A 132 -19.83 -9.72 -5.32
N GLY A 133 -20.83 -9.00 -5.82
CA GLY A 133 -21.51 -9.36 -7.07
C GLY A 133 -20.55 -9.53 -8.25
N ARG A 134 -19.57 -8.64 -8.37
CA ARG A 134 -18.57 -8.66 -9.45
C ARG A 134 -17.60 -9.82 -9.34
N LEU A 135 -17.05 -10.08 -8.15
CA LEU A 135 -16.16 -11.23 -7.92
C LEU A 135 -16.85 -12.57 -8.21
N TRP A 136 -18.11 -12.70 -7.81
CA TRP A 136 -18.87 -13.94 -8.05
C TRP A 136 -19.31 -14.09 -9.51
N ASN A 137 -19.61 -12.98 -10.19
CA ASN A 137 -20.10 -12.96 -11.56
C ASN A 137 -19.28 -11.95 -12.41
N PRO A 138 -18.00 -12.25 -12.72
CA PRO A 138 -17.06 -11.29 -13.33
C PRO A 138 -17.45 -10.87 -14.74
N LEU A 139 -18.27 -11.66 -15.44
CA LEU A 139 -18.73 -11.34 -16.79
C LEU A 139 -20.14 -10.72 -16.83
N ASN A 140 -20.85 -10.65 -15.69
CA ASN A 140 -22.20 -10.10 -15.66
C ASN A 140 -22.16 -8.56 -15.73
N PRO A 141 -22.78 -7.92 -16.74
CA PRO A 141 -22.85 -6.46 -16.84
C PRO A 141 -23.53 -5.78 -15.65
N ASP A 142 -24.50 -6.43 -15.01
CA ASP A 142 -25.29 -5.84 -13.92
C ASP A 142 -24.48 -5.65 -12.63
N THR A 143 -23.36 -6.36 -12.49
CA THR A 143 -22.47 -6.24 -11.33
C THR A 143 -21.25 -5.36 -11.60
N ARG A 144 -21.18 -4.75 -12.79
CA ARG A 144 -20.05 -3.91 -13.20
C ARG A 144 -19.92 -2.68 -12.32
N LEU A 145 -18.71 -2.39 -11.85
CA LEU A 145 -18.43 -1.16 -11.11
C LEU A 145 -18.33 0.01 -12.08
N THR A 146 -19.22 0.99 -11.94
CA THR A 146 -19.27 2.17 -12.81
C THR A 146 -19.63 3.41 -11.99
N SER A 147 -19.33 4.58 -12.53
CA SER A 147 -19.73 5.87 -11.98
C SER A 147 -20.24 6.78 -13.09
N ARG A 148 -21.13 7.71 -12.74
CA ARG A 148 -21.54 8.81 -13.63
C ARG A 148 -20.64 10.03 -13.51
N ASP A 149 -19.85 10.08 -12.44
CA ASP A 149 -18.89 11.15 -12.20
C ASP A 149 -17.59 10.85 -12.95
N PRO A 150 -17.16 11.73 -13.88
CA PRO A 150 -15.95 11.53 -14.66
C PRO A 150 -14.70 11.30 -13.79
N ALA A 151 -14.57 11.99 -12.66
CA ALA A 151 -13.42 11.86 -11.76
C ALA A 151 -13.36 10.47 -11.10
N ILE A 152 -14.52 9.88 -10.82
CA ILE A 152 -14.64 8.57 -10.17
C ILE A 152 -14.67 7.41 -11.17
N THR A 153 -15.10 7.66 -12.40
CA THR A 153 -15.26 6.64 -13.45
C THR A 153 -13.98 5.84 -13.65
N HIS A 154 -12.83 6.50 -13.66
CA HIS A 154 -11.55 5.81 -13.81
C HIS A 154 -11.19 4.94 -12.61
N ILE A 155 -11.46 5.39 -11.38
CA ILE A 155 -11.22 4.60 -10.16
C ILE A 155 -12.12 3.36 -10.15
N ALA A 156 -13.42 3.53 -10.46
CA ALA A 156 -14.37 2.42 -10.56
C ALA A 156 -13.93 1.40 -11.63
N ALA A 157 -13.39 1.86 -12.76
CA ALA A 157 -12.87 1.00 -13.81
C ALA A 157 -11.63 0.18 -13.38
N LEU A 158 -10.74 0.75 -12.56
CA LEU A 158 -9.59 0.01 -11.99
C LEU A 158 -10.07 -1.12 -11.06
N PHE A 159 -11.02 -0.82 -10.17
CA PHE A 159 -11.62 -1.84 -9.31
C PHE A 159 -12.40 -2.89 -10.12
N ASP A 160 -13.14 -2.47 -11.16
CA ASP A 160 -13.82 -3.40 -12.06
C ASP A 160 -12.85 -4.37 -12.71
N ALA A 161 -11.78 -3.86 -13.33
CA ALA A 161 -10.75 -4.68 -13.97
C ALA A 161 -10.11 -5.66 -12.97
N LEU A 162 -9.81 -5.20 -11.76
CA LEU A 162 -9.26 -6.03 -10.69
C LEU A 162 -10.21 -7.18 -10.35
N PHE A 163 -11.47 -6.88 -10.03
CA PHE A 163 -12.42 -7.88 -9.56
C PHE A 163 -12.89 -8.82 -10.67
N VAL A 164 -12.88 -8.37 -11.93
CA VAL A 164 -13.04 -9.25 -13.10
C VAL A 164 -11.89 -10.25 -13.17
N SER A 165 -10.64 -9.78 -13.13
CA SER A 165 -9.47 -10.66 -13.19
C SER A 165 -9.48 -11.69 -12.06
N LEU A 166 -9.72 -11.24 -10.82
CA LEU A 166 -9.76 -12.12 -9.64
C LEU A 166 -10.90 -13.13 -9.73
N GLY A 167 -12.13 -12.68 -10.02
CA GLY A 167 -13.30 -13.54 -10.11
C GLY A 167 -13.20 -14.58 -11.22
N SER A 168 -12.51 -14.23 -12.33
CA SER A 168 -12.27 -15.14 -13.45
C SER A 168 -11.11 -16.10 -13.21
N ARG A 169 -10.11 -15.74 -12.39
CA ARG A 169 -8.95 -16.59 -12.09
C ARG A 169 -9.25 -17.68 -11.06
N VAL A 170 -10.17 -17.40 -10.13
CA VAL A 170 -10.51 -18.31 -9.04
C VAL A 170 -11.56 -19.34 -9.48
N GLU A 171 -11.15 -20.61 -9.57
CA GLU A 171 -11.97 -21.71 -10.11
C GLU A 171 -12.03 -22.92 -9.17
N GLY A 172 -13.00 -23.82 -9.42
CA GLY A 172 -13.09 -25.11 -8.74
C GLY A 172 -13.55 -25.05 -7.28
N ASN A 173 -13.19 -26.09 -6.51
CA ASN A 173 -13.73 -26.35 -5.18
C ASN A 173 -13.29 -25.33 -4.11
N SER A 174 -12.21 -24.58 -4.34
CA SER A 174 -11.73 -23.56 -3.40
C SER A 174 -12.36 -22.18 -3.62
N ARG A 175 -13.07 -21.98 -4.74
CA ARG A 175 -13.62 -20.67 -5.13
C ARG A 175 -14.42 -19.98 -4.04
N GLY A 176 -15.32 -20.70 -3.38
CA GLY A 176 -16.16 -20.09 -2.36
C GLY A 176 -15.39 -19.58 -1.14
N ARG A 177 -14.33 -20.29 -0.75
CA ARG A 177 -13.47 -19.89 0.38
C ARG A 177 -12.60 -18.70 -0.01
N GLU A 178 -11.90 -18.80 -1.13
CA GLU A 178 -10.94 -17.80 -1.61
C GLU A 178 -11.60 -16.44 -1.88
N LEU A 179 -12.75 -16.44 -2.56
CA LEU A 179 -13.50 -15.20 -2.81
C LEU A 179 -14.06 -14.60 -1.52
N SER A 180 -14.53 -15.44 -0.58
CA SER A 180 -15.04 -14.95 0.70
C SER A 180 -13.96 -14.28 1.55
N GLU A 181 -12.73 -14.82 1.53
CA GLU A 181 -11.59 -14.21 2.22
C GLU A 181 -11.19 -12.86 1.60
N ILE A 182 -11.11 -12.78 0.27
CA ILE A 182 -10.87 -11.50 -0.44
C ILE A 182 -11.94 -10.47 -0.08
N ILE A 183 -13.22 -10.87 -0.12
CA ILE A 183 -14.34 -9.98 0.23
C ILE A 183 -14.23 -9.54 1.69
N SER A 184 -13.83 -10.43 2.60
CA SER A 184 -13.65 -10.12 4.02
C SER A 184 -12.55 -9.09 4.24
N LEU A 185 -11.37 -9.29 3.63
CA LEU A 185 -10.26 -8.32 3.69
C LEU A 185 -10.68 -6.97 3.12
N PHE A 186 -11.33 -6.96 1.95
CA PHE A 186 -11.80 -5.71 1.34
C PHE A 186 -12.87 -5.01 2.20
N SER A 187 -13.80 -5.77 2.77
CA SER A 187 -14.81 -5.22 3.68
C SER A 187 -14.20 -4.61 4.93
N ALA A 188 -13.17 -5.24 5.50
CA ALA A 188 -12.43 -4.70 6.62
C ALA A 188 -11.73 -3.38 6.26
N MET A 189 -11.08 -3.30 5.09
CA MET A 189 -10.46 -2.05 4.61
C MET A 189 -11.49 -0.94 4.42
N TYR A 190 -12.58 -1.23 3.72
CA TYR A 190 -13.64 -0.27 3.41
C TYR A 190 -14.33 0.28 4.67
N ASN A 191 -14.60 -0.60 5.64
CA ASN A 191 -15.28 -0.23 6.88
C ASN A 191 -14.33 0.45 7.87
N GLY A 192 -13.06 0.05 7.93
CA GLY A 192 -12.07 0.67 8.79
C GLY A 192 -11.79 2.13 8.43
N GLY A 193 -11.85 2.48 7.14
CA GLY A 193 -11.80 3.88 6.69
C GLY A 193 -13.09 4.67 6.92
N SER A 194 -14.23 4.00 7.14
CA SER A 194 -15.56 4.65 7.17
C SER A 194 -16.19 4.78 8.56
N ASN A 195 -15.84 3.90 9.52
CA ASN A 195 -16.61 3.74 10.77
C ASN A 195 -15.84 4.04 12.06
N GLY A 196 -14.68 4.72 11.99
CA GLY A 196 -13.93 5.10 13.19
C GLY A 196 -13.46 3.88 14.00
N GLU A 197 -12.75 2.96 13.36
CA GLU A 197 -12.24 1.73 13.99
C GLU A 197 -11.43 2.02 15.27
N ARG A 198 -11.50 1.08 16.23
CA ARG A 198 -10.75 1.14 17.50
C ARG A 198 -9.23 1.06 17.32
N ASP A 199 -8.76 0.60 16.16
CA ASP A 199 -7.34 0.50 15.83
C ASP A 199 -7.07 1.10 14.44
N PRO A 200 -6.67 2.38 14.36
CA PRO A 200 -6.40 3.07 13.09
C PRO A 200 -5.18 2.50 12.35
N PHE A 201 -4.42 1.61 12.96
CA PHE A 201 -3.24 1.00 12.34
C PHE A 201 -3.59 -0.25 11.54
N ARG A 202 -4.70 -0.92 11.89
CA ARG A 202 -5.15 -2.12 11.18
C ARG A 202 -5.48 -1.83 9.71
N THR A 203 -6.08 -0.67 9.43
CA THR A 203 -6.44 -0.24 8.06
C THR A 203 -5.23 -0.08 7.14
N LYS A 204 -4.06 0.25 7.69
CA LYS A 204 -2.81 0.38 6.91
C LYS A 204 -2.12 -0.96 6.63
N VAL A 205 -2.38 -1.99 7.44
CA VAL A 205 -1.81 -3.35 7.26
C VAL A 205 -2.64 -4.19 6.28
N LEU A 206 -3.96 -4.02 6.28
CA LEU A 206 -4.88 -4.84 5.47
C LEU A 206 -4.61 -4.82 3.95
N PRO A 207 -4.23 -3.69 3.32
CA PRO A 207 -3.86 -3.69 1.90
C PRO A 207 -2.70 -4.62 1.57
N VAL A 208 -1.70 -4.71 2.47
CA VAL A 208 -0.54 -5.59 2.28
C VAL A 208 -0.95 -7.06 2.41
N LEU A 209 -1.83 -7.38 3.36
CA LEU A 209 -2.41 -8.72 3.49
C LEU A 209 -3.25 -9.08 2.26
N PHE A 210 -4.03 -8.14 1.72
CA PHE A 210 -4.80 -8.35 0.48
C PHE A 210 -3.88 -8.67 -0.70
N LEU A 211 -2.82 -7.89 -0.89
CA LEU A 211 -1.82 -8.12 -1.95
C LEU A 211 -1.16 -9.50 -1.80
N GLY A 212 -0.83 -9.90 -0.58
CA GLY A 212 -0.36 -11.25 -0.30
C GLY A 212 -1.40 -12.31 -0.68
N ARG A 213 -2.67 -12.08 -0.38
CA ARG A 213 -3.77 -13.02 -0.68
C ARG A 213 -4.07 -13.20 -2.16
N LEU A 214 -3.55 -12.33 -3.04
CA LEU A 214 -3.66 -12.50 -4.49
C LEU A 214 -2.98 -13.79 -4.97
N ASN A 215 -1.93 -14.25 -4.27
CA ASN A 215 -1.37 -15.55 -4.52
C ASN A 215 -2.03 -16.62 -3.63
N TYR A 216 -2.71 -17.59 -4.24
CA TYR A 216 -3.37 -18.69 -3.52
C TYR A 216 -2.48 -19.94 -3.37
N SER A 217 -1.29 -19.96 -3.97
CA SER A 217 -0.42 -21.14 -4.02
C SER A 217 0.63 -21.20 -2.90
N PHE A 218 0.34 -20.63 -1.73
CA PHE A 218 1.29 -20.67 -0.62
C PHE A 218 1.47 -22.10 -0.09
N ARG A 219 2.73 -22.57 -0.07
CA ARG A 219 3.09 -23.84 0.58
C ARG A 219 2.89 -23.78 2.09
N ASN A 220 3.11 -22.62 2.70
CA ASN A 220 2.92 -22.38 4.13
C ASN A 220 2.15 -21.08 4.36
N TYR A 221 0.82 -21.22 4.40
CA TYR A 221 -0.08 -20.07 4.50
C TYR A 221 0.15 -19.23 5.76
N VAL A 222 0.34 -19.88 6.92
CA VAL A 222 0.48 -19.19 8.22
C VAL A 222 1.73 -18.32 8.26
N LEU A 223 2.88 -18.84 7.80
CA LEU A 223 4.12 -18.07 7.79
C LEU A 223 4.10 -16.93 6.77
N MET A 224 3.46 -17.14 5.62
CA MET A 224 3.28 -16.07 4.63
C MET A 224 2.36 -14.97 5.15
N GLU A 225 1.30 -15.31 5.86
CA GLU A 225 0.41 -14.33 6.49
C GLU A 225 1.14 -13.51 7.56
N ASP A 226 1.94 -14.15 8.43
CA ASP A 226 2.78 -13.44 9.39
C ASP A 226 3.77 -12.51 8.69
N PHE A 227 4.45 -12.99 7.63
CA PHE A 227 5.34 -12.15 6.84
C PHE A 227 4.64 -10.90 6.29
N TYR A 228 3.48 -11.03 5.61
CA TYR A 228 2.76 -9.87 5.09
C TYR A 228 2.24 -8.96 6.21
N CYS A 229 1.92 -9.50 7.39
CA CYS A 229 1.58 -8.70 8.56
C CYS A 229 2.77 -7.86 9.05
N GLN A 230 3.96 -8.46 9.17
CA GLN A 230 5.17 -7.72 9.55
C GLN A 230 5.57 -6.68 8.49
N LEU A 231 5.45 -7.02 7.20
CA LEU A 231 5.68 -6.09 6.10
C LEU A 231 4.70 -4.91 6.15
N GLY A 232 3.42 -5.17 6.41
CA GLY A 232 2.41 -4.12 6.58
C GLY A 232 2.73 -3.18 7.74
N LYS A 233 3.17 -3.71 8.89
CA LYS A 233 3.63 -2.90 10.02
C LYS A 233 4.83 -2.05 9.66
N PHE A 234 5.82 -2.61 8.96
CA PHE A 234 6.98 -1.85 8.49
C PHE A 234 6.55 -0.69 7.58
N ILE A 235 5.75 -0.97 6.55
CA ILE A 235 5.27 0.04 5.58
C ILE A 235 4.50 1.14 6.31
N GLN A 236 3.61 0.77 7.23
CA GLN A 236 2.85 1.71 8.05
C GLN A 236 3.76 2.60 8.90
N LEU A 237 4.72 2.03 9.62
CA LEU A 237 5.65 2.80 10.44
C LEU A 237 6.56 3.69 9.60
N TYR A 238 6.92 3.23 8.41
CA TYR A 238 7.67 4.06 7.47
C TYR A 238 6.82 5.24 6.99
N ASP A 239 5.58 5.01 6.57
CA ASP A 239 4.61 6.04 6.16
C ASP A 239 4.34 7.06 7.28
N ASP A 240 4.04 6.60 8.50
CA ASP A 240 3.83 7.46 9.67
C ASP A 240 5.07 8.31 9.99
N TRP A 241 6.28 7.79 9.74
CA TRP A 241 7.49 8.57 9.92
C TRP A 241 7.60 9.67 8.85
N LEU A 242 7.30 9.36 7.59
CA LEU A 242 7.36 10.34 6.50
C LEU A 242 6.28 11.42 6.65
N ASP A 243 5.09 11.06 7.13
CA ASP A 243 3.93 11.95 7.21
C ASP A 243 3.79 12.66 8.55
N MET A 244 4.71 12.43 9.48
CA MET A 244 4.65 12.94 10.86
C MET A 244 4.33 14.44 10.97
N ALA A 245 4.97 15.29 10.16
CA ALA A 245 4.71 16.73 10.20
C ALA A 245 3.30 17.09 9.72
N ARG A 246 2.83 16.40 8.67
CA ARG A 246 1.50 16.64 8.11
C ARG A 246 0.42 16.09 9.02
N ASP A 247 0.59 14.89 9.56
CA ASP A 247 -0.38 14.26 10.45
C ASP A 247 -0.51 15.05 11.76
N ALA A 248 0.61 15.60 12.26
CA ALA A 248 0.62 16.56 13.36
C ALA A 248 -0.25 17.79 13.07
N LEU A 249 -0.06 18.42 11.91
CA LEU A 249 -0.83 19.60 11.50
C LEU A 249 -2.33 19.31 11.33
N GLN A 250 -2.65 18.12 10.80
CA GLN A 250 -4.01 17.71 10.48
C GLN A 250 -4.72 17.00 11.65
N GLY A 251 -4.02 16.72 12.76
CA GLY A 251 -4.55 15.94 13.87
C GLY A 251 -4.91 14.51 13.48
N LYS A 252 -4.21 13.92 12.52
CA LYS A 252 -4.43 12.54 12.08
C LYS A 252 -3.75 11.55 13.03
N PRO A 253 -4.30 10.34 13.22
CA PRO A 253 -3.62 9.28 13.94
C PRO A 253 -2.26 8.96 13.29
N ASN A 254 -1.22 8.87 14.10
CA ASN A 254 0.13 8.56 13.65
C ASN A 254 0.90 7.90 14.80
N TYR A 255 1.58 6.79 14.52
CA TYR A 255 2.22 5.97 15.54
C TYR A 255 3.21 6.75 16.41
N PHE A 256 3.99 7.65 15.80
CA PHE A 256 4.99 8.44 16.53
C PHE A 256 4.40 9.67 17.23
N LEU A 257 3.15 10.01 16.91
CA LEU A 257 2.40 11.10 17.54
C LEU A 257 1.37 10.62 18.57
N ASN A 258 1.20 9.31 18.77
CA ASN A 258 0.12 8.74 19.59
C ASN A 258 0.11 9.13 21.08
N HIS A 259 1.14 9.81 21.58
CA HIS A 259 1.11 10.42 22.91
C HIS A 259 0.41 11.80 22.96
N TRP A 260 -0.03 12.34 21.82
CA TRP A 260 -0.49 13.73 21.68
C TRP A 260 -1.94 13.87 21.22
N THR A 261 -2.59 12.78 20.79
CA THR A 261 -3.97 12.77 20.26
C THR A 261 -5.05 13.05 21.32
N HIS A 262 -4.69 13.16 22.60
CA HIS A 262 -5.58 13.60 23.68
C HIS A 262 -5.40 15.08 24.09
N THR A 263 -4.54 15.85 23.42
CA THR A 263 -4.35 17.27 23.73
C THR A 263 -5.46 18.12 23.11
N THR A 264 -6.00 19.05 23.91
CA THR A 264 -7.17 19.85 23.50
C THR A 264 -6.78 20.93 22.49
N LEU A 265 -7.77 21.53 21.80
CA LEU A 265 -7.55 22.63 20.84
C LEU A 265 -6.76 23.82 21.43
N LEU A 266 -6.78 23.99 22.76
CA LEU A 266 -6.06 25.03 23.50
C LEU A 266 -4.55 24.73 23.66
N ASP A 267 -4.12 23.47 23.50
CA ASP A 267 -2.73 23.04 23.67
C ASP A 267 -1.90 23.11 22.38
N LYS A 268 -2.53 23.44 21.24
CA LYS A 268 -1.88 23.53 19.92
C LYS A 268 -0.62 24.44 19.89
N PRO A 269 -0.57 25.60 20.56
CA PRO A 269 0.65 26.42 20.59
C PRO A 269 1.81 25.73 21.32
N LEU A 270 1.53 25.05 22.44
CA LEU A 270 2.52 24.26 23.19
C LEU A 270 2.93 23.00 22.42
N PHE A 271 2.02 22.43 21.64
CA PHE A 271 2.31 21.37 20.67
C PHE A 271 3.28 21.84 19.59
N TYR A 272 3.03 22.97 18.90
CA TYR A 272 3.97 23.50 17.90
C TYR A 272 5.31 23.90 18.52
N LEU A 273 5.33 24.40 19.76
CA LEU A 273 6.57 24.72 20.47
C LEU A 273 7.37 23.45 20.81
N SER A 274 6.72 22.42 21.35
CA SER A 274 7.36 21.15 21.72
C SER A 274 7.72 20.29 20.51
N PHE A 275 6.90 20.30 19.46
CA PHE A 275 7.15 19.67 18.16
C PHE A 275 8.26 20.39 17.41
N GLY A 276 8.26 21.72 17.40
CA GLY A 276 9.36 22.55 16.88
C GLY A 276 10.68 22.29 17.60
N VAL A 277 10.67 22.23 18.95
CA VAL A 277 11.86 21.89 19.75
C VAL A 277 12.33 20.45 19.52
N ARG A 278 11.44 19.48 19.26
CA ARG A 278 11.83 18.08 18.96
C ARG A 278 12.32 17.88 17.53
N LEU A 279 11.70 18.55 16.55
CA LEU A 279 12.16 18.56 15.16
C LEU A 279 13.50 19.30 15.01
N LEU A 280 13.72 20.38 15.77
CA LEU A 280 14.96 21.17 15.71
C LEU A 280 16.04 20.68 16.69
N GLY A 281 15.71 19.95 17.75
CA GLY A 281 16.64 19.60 18.84
C GLY A 281 16.73 18.13 19.26
N GLY A 282 15.90 17.21 18.75
CA GLY A 282 15.74 15.88 19.36
C GLY A 282 16.55 14.74 18.74
N SER A 283 17.87 14.67 18.95
CA SER A 283 18.68 13.51 18.52
C SER A 283 18.16 12.17 19.06
N LEU A 284 17.50 12.17 20.23
CA LEU A 284 16.90 11.01 20.88
C LEU A 284 15.58 10.57 20.23
N PHE A 285 14.71 11.50 19.85
CA PHE A 285 13.45 11.19 19.17
C PHE A 285 13.72 10.57 17.80
N HIS A 286 14.64 11.17 17.03
CA HIS A 286 15.11 10.58 15.77
C HIS A 286 15.74 9.20 15.96
N ARG A 287 16.52 8.96 17.02
CA ARG A 287 17.07 7.63 17.33
C ARG A 287 15.98 6.61 17.64
N HIS A 288 14.95 6.99 18.39
CA HIS A 288 13.83 6.09 18.70
C HIS A 288 13.03 5.75 17.43
N THR A 289 12.59 6.75 16.67
CA THR A 289 11.86 6.54 15.39
C THR A 289 12.65 5.67 14.43
N THR A 290 13.94 5.99 14.22
CA THR A 290 14.81 5.19 13.34
C THR A 290 14.91 3.75 13.84
N ARG A 291 15.16 3.53 15.14
CA ARG A 291 15.23 2.17 15.71
C ARG A 291 13.93 1.39 15.54
N THR A 292 12.78 2.02 15.77
CA THR A 292 11.47 1.38 15.64
C THR A 292 11.21 0.95 14.20
N VAL A 293 11.48 1.84 13.23
CA VAL A 293 11.33 1.54 11.80
C VAL A 293 12.33 0.46 11.36
N THR A 294 13.60 0.55 11.77
CA THR A 294 14.62 -0.48 11.49
C THR A 294 14.22 -1.83 12.07
N ARG A 295 13.69 -1.87 13.29
CA ARG A 295 13.24 -3.12 13.91
C ARG A 295 12.09 -3.74 13.13
N ALA A 296 11.07 -2.95 12.77
CA ALA A 296 9.94 -3.46 11.98
C ALA A 296 10.40 -3.99 10.61
N MET A 297 11.37 -3.33 9.97
CA MET A 297 11.97 -3.82 8.73
C MET A 297 12.69 -5.16 8.94
N ASN A 298 13.49 -5.27 10.01
CA ASN A 298 14.18 -6.52 10.35
C ASN A 298 13.20 -7.64 10.64
N ASP A 299 12.12 -7.35 11.38
CA ASP A 299 11.06 -8.33 11.69
C ASP A 299 10.39 -8.82 10.39
N ALA A 300 10.14 -7.93 9.41
CA ALA A 300 9.62 -8.32 8.09
C ALA A 300 10.63 -9.16 7.28
N ILE A 301 11.91 -8.81 7.31
CA ILE A 301 12.99 -9.58 6.67
C ILE A 301 13.10 -10.97 7.30
N GLU A 302 13.11 -11.05 8.63
CA GLU A 302 13.19 -12.31 9.37
C GLU A 302 11.96 -13.19 9.11
N ALA A 303 10.76 -12.62 9.17
CA ALA A 303 9.53 -13.35 8.83
C ALA A 303 9.56 -13.89 7.39
N SER A 304 10.03 -13.11 6.42
CA SER A 304 10.19 -13.60 5.03
C SER A 304 11.18 -14.75 4.92
N ARG A 305 12.27 -14.74 5.70
CA ARG A 305 13.27 -15.82 5.74
C ARG A 305 12.67 -17.15 6.21
N PHE A 306 11.79 -17.10 7.21
CA PHE A 306 11.10 -18.29 7.71
C PHE A 306 9.96 -18.73 6.81
N ALA A 307 9.26 -17.78 6.19
CA ALA A 307 8.15 -18.07 5.31
C ALA A 307 8.62 -18.78 4.04
N ASP A 308 9.62 -18.21 3.35
CA ASP A 308 10.01 -18.69 2.05
C ASP A 308 11.34 -18.09 1.50
N PRO A 309 12.27 -18.89 0.93
CA PRO A 309 13.53 -18.38 0.37
C PRO A 309 13.36 -17.37 -0.78
N LEU A 310 12.36 -17.56 -1.66
CA LEU A 310 12.10 -16.64 -2.77
C LEU A 310 11.51 -15.33 -2.25
N ALA A 311 10.57 -15.42 -1.29
CA ALA A 311 10.02 -14.24 -0.64
C ALA A 311 11.09 -13.44 0.10
N TYR A 312 12.03 -14.11 0.78
CA TYR A 312 13.17 -13.46 1.40
C TYR A 312 14.01 -12.66 0.40
N GLN A 313 14.43 -13.28 -0.70
CA GLN A 313 15.26 -12.60 -1.72
C GLN A 313 14.53 -11.40 -2.34
N ARG A 314 13.25 -11.55 -2.70
CA ARG A 314 12.45 -10.46 -3.27
C ARG A 314 12.17 -9.36 -2.25
N ASN A 315 11.97 -9.71 -0.98
CA ASN A 315 11.75 -8.74 0.10
C ASN A 315 13.00 -7.91 0.36
N LEU A 316 14.20 -8.51 0.34
CA LEU A 316 15.45 -7.74 0.41
C LEU A 316 15.57 -6.72 -0.74
N SER A 317 15.23 -7.13 -1.97
CA SER A 317 15.19 -6.24 -3.13
C SER A 317 14.16 -5.11 -2.95
N LEU A 318 12.94 -5.42 -2.48
CA LEU A 318 11.91 -4.44 -2.20
C LEU A 318 12.34 -3.44 -1.11
N CYS A 319 12.86 -3.93 0.02
CA CYS A 319 13.38 -3.09 1.09
C CYS A 319 14.50 -2.17 0.61
N SER A 320 15.41 -2.66 -0.25
CA SER A 320 16.46 -1.82 -0.82
C SER A 320 15.89 -0.63 -1.60
N LYS A 321 14.80 -0.85 -2.36
CA LYS A 321 14.12 0.21 -3.11
C LYS A 321 13.44 1.23 -2.20
N PHE A 322 12.78 0.82 -1.12
CA PHE A 322 12.23 1.76 -0.13
C PHE A 322 13.28 2.69 0.48
N VAL A 323 14.50 2.20 0.67
CA VAL A 323 15.56 2.98 1.30
C VAL A 323 16.29 3.88 0.29
N LEU A 324 16.39 3.44 -0.98
CA LEU A 324 17.07 4.14 -2.07
C LEU A 324 16.18 5.14 -2.84
N SER A 325 14.85 5.03 -2.79
CA SER A 325 13.90 6.03 -3.32
C SER A 325 13.79 7.27 -2.43
#